data_AF-A0A511J9C0-F1
#
_entry.id   AF-A0A511J9C0-F1
#
_cell.length_a   1.000
_cell.length_b   1.000
_cell.length_c   1.000
_cell.angle_alpha   90.00
_cell.angle_beta   90.00
_cell.angle_gamma   90.00
#
_symmetry.space_group_name_H-M   'P 1'
#
loop_
_entity.id
_entity.type
_entity.pdbx_description
1 polymer ?
#
loop_
_entity_poly.entity_id
_entity_poly.type
_entity_poly.pdbx_seq_one_letter_code
_entity_poly.pdbx_strand_id
1 'polypeptide(L)'
;MAVGTDTPARRVRLCPVRYSELWELVDEVLGSAAGREIVATLVVGGLDNRTAQAALDDGVEPRAVWHALCDELEVPAERRWGADERRPAEPRAARR
;
A
#
# COMPACT_ATOMS: atom_id res chain seq x y z
N MET A 1 -27.46 10.63 16.56
CA MET A 1 -26.01 10.73 16.81
C MET A 1 -25.59 9.48 17.57
N ALA A 2 -25.17 8.44 16.84
CA ALA A 2 -24.79 7.16 17.42
C ALA A 2 -23.26 7.09 17.54
N VAL A 3 -22.82 6.85 18.75
CA VAL A 3 -21.45 6.57 19.15
C VAL A 3 -21.09 5.11 18.87
N GLY A 4 -19.81 4.89 18.55
CA GLY A 4 -19.10 3.64 18.81
C GLY A 4 -19.34 2.51 17.82
N THR A 5 -18.31 2.14 17.05
CA THR A 5 -17.32 1.15 17.50
C THR A 5 -16.21 1.08 16.45
N ASP A 6 -15.04 1.59 16.83
CA ASP A 6 -13.75 1.16 16.30
C ASP A 6 -13.75 -0.38 16.26
N THR A 7 -13.86 -0.91 15.04
CA THR A 7 -13.78 -2.35 14.81
C THR A 7 -12.30 -2.69 14.88
N PRO A 8 -11.85 -3.53 15.84
CA PRO A 8 -10.44 -3.85 15.93
C PRO A 8 -10.03 -4.61 14.67
N ALA A 9 -9.27 -3.92 13.81
CA ALA A 9 -8.67 -4.48 12.62
C ALA A 9 -7.88 -5.74 13.02
N ARG A 10 -8.41 -6.86 12.55
CA ARG A 10 -7.92 -8.22 12.77
C ARG A 10 -6.42 -8.26 12.43
N ARG A 11 -5.60 -8.56 13.43
CA ARG A 11 -4.13 -8.72 13.31
C ARG A 11 -3.81 -9.85 12.33
N VAL A 12 -3.64 -9.53 11.05
CA VAL A 12 -3.03 -10.44 10.09
C VAL A 12 -1.53 -10.13 10.07
N ARG A 13 -0.71 -11.07 10.52
CA ARG A 13 0.73 -11.04 10.22
C ARG A 13 0.90 -11.41 8.75
N LEU A 14 0.99 -10.43 7.87
CA LEU A 14 1.44 -10.59 6.49
C LEU A 14 2.85 -10.00 6.38
N CYS A 15 3.83 -10.84 6.07
CA CYS A 15 5.22 -10.42 5.83
C CYS A 15 5.33 -9.69 4.47
N PRO A 16 6.28 -8.74 4.33
CA PRO A 16 5.87 -7.34 4.20
C PRO A 16 6.36 -6.71 2.90
N VAL A 17 5.52 -5.88 2.26
CA VAL A 17 6.09 -4.69 1.64
C VAL A 17 6.57 -3.85 2.81
N ARG A 18 7.87 -3.69 2.95
CA ARG A 18 8.41 -2.79 3.97
C ARG A 18 8.10 -1.36 3.58
N TYR A 19 8.06 -0.45 4.55
CA TYR A 19 7.87 0.97 4.27
C TYR A 19 8.84 1.48 3.20
N SER A 20 10.10 1.04 3.23
CA SER A 20 11.11 1.35 2.20
C SER A 20 10.77 0.78 0.81
N GLU A 21 10.23 -0.43 0.76
CA GLU A 21 9.85 -1.12 -0.49
C GLU A 21 8.59 -0.52 -1.13
N LEU A 22 7.66 -0.01 -0.33
CA LEU A 22 6.54 0.79 -0.85
C LEU A 22 7.07 2.01 -1.61
N TRP A 23 8.07 2.70 -1.05
CA TRP A 23 8.62 3.88 -1.69
C TRP A 23 9.42 3.58 -2.95
N GLU A 24 10.14 2.46 -2.99
CA GLU A 24 10.76 1.96 -4.23
C GLU A 24 9.70 1.75 -5.32
N LEU A 25 8.61 1.05 -5.00
CA LEU A 25 7.52 0.79 -5.95
C LEU A 25 6.80 2.07 -6.39
N VAL A 26 6.56 3.01 -5.47
CA VAL A 26 5.99 4.32 -5.79
C VAL A 26 6.90 5.06 -6.77
N ASP A 27 8.20 5.11 -6.49
CA ASP A 27 9.16 5.83 -7.34
C ASP A 27 9.31 5.16 -8.71
N GLU A 28 9.26 3.82 -8.79
CA GLU A 28 9.39 3.06 -10.05
C GLU A 28 8.12 3.07 -10.91
N VAL A 29 6.94 2.95 -10.30
CA VAL A 29 5.68 2.75 -11.03
C VAL A 29 4.93 4.06 -11.26
N LEU A 30 5.00 4.98 -10.30
CA LEU A 30 4.31 6.28 -10.36
C LEU A 30 5.28 7.45 -10.64
N GLY A 31 6.59 7.21 -10.55
CA GLY A 31 7.63 8.22 -10.71
C GLY A 31 7.95 8.94 -9.40
N SER A 32 9.21 9.31 -9.18
CA SER A 32 9.67 9.79 -7.87
C SER A 32 8.96 11.06 -7.36
N ALA A 33 8.77 12.10 -8.19
CA ALA A 33 8.12 13.33 -7.71
C ALA A 33 6.58 13.18 -7.66
N ALA A 34 5.99 12.72 -8.77
CA ALA A 34 4.54 12.56 -8.91
C ALA A 34 3.99 11.50 -7.96
N GLY A 35 4.70 10.38 -7.76
CA GLY A 35 4.31 9.32 -6.84
C GLY A 35 4.22 9.79 -5.39
N ARG A 36 5.14 10.64 -4.95
CA ARG A 36 5.11 11.21 -3.59
C ARG A 36 3.91 12.13 -3.39
N GLU A 37 3.61 12.96 -4.39
CA GLU A 37 2.42 13.82 -4.37
C GLU A 37 1.13 12.99 -4.34
N ILE A 38 1.03 11.94 -5.17
CA ILE A 38 -0.10 11.03 -5.19
C ILE A 38 -0.31 10.38 -3.81
N VAL A 39 0.74 9.85 -3.20
CA VAL A 39 0.64 9.22 -1.86
C VAL A 39 0.13 10.22 -0.81
N ALA A 40 0.53 11.48 -0.91
CA ALA A 40 0.15 12.53 0.03
C ALA A 40 -1.28 13.08 -0.18
N THR A 41 -1.79 13.06 -1.41
CA THR A 41 -2.99 13.86 -1.78
C THR A 41 -4.17 13.05 -2.31
N LEU A 42 -3.93 11.90 -2.95
CA LEU A 42 -5.00 11.09 -3.52
C LEU A 42 -5.78 10.40 -2.39
N VAL A 43 -7.08 10.70 -2.30
CA VAL A 43 -8.01 10.00 -1.41
C VAL A 43 -8.38 8.68 -2.06
N VAL A 44 -8.14 7.57 -1.36
CA VAL A 44 -8.36 6.21 -1.85
C VAL A 44 -9.58 5.61 -1.17
N GLY A 45 -10.58 5.19 -1.95
CA GLY A 45 -11.81 4.63 -1.40
C GLY A 45 -11.56 3.35 -0.59
N GLY A 46 -10.66 2.49 -1.08
CA GLY A 46 -10.23 1.25 -0.42
C GLY A 46 -9.43 1.43 0.88
N LEU A 47 -9.09 2.67 1.26
CA LEU A 47 -8.40 3.01 2.51
C LEU A 47 -9.30 3.81 3.46
N ASP A 48 -10.59 3.49 3.51
CA ASP A 48 -11.57 4.22 4.34
C ASP A 48 -11.73 5.69 3.95
N ASN A 49 -11.58 6.02 2.65
CA ASN A 49 -11.62 7.38 2.11
C ASN A 49 -10.57 8.32 2.72
N ARG A 50 -9.34 7.83 2.90
CA ARG A 50 -8.18 8.64 3.31
C ARG A 50 -7.04 8.50 2.30
N THR A 51 -6.02 9.34 2.47
CA THR A 51 -4.82 9.28 1.62
C THR A 51 -3.95 8.08 1.97
N ALA A 52 -3.13 7.63 1.03
CA ALA A 52 -2.17 6.56 1.29
C ALA A 52 -1.20 6.93 2.42
N GLN A 53 -0.75 8.19 2.49
CA GLN A 53 0.07 8.70 3.60
C GLN A 53 -0.66 8.59 4.94
N ALA A 54 -1.92 9.06 5.03
CA ALA A 54 -2.70 8.98 6.26
C ALA A 54 -2.92 7.53 6.70
N ALA A 55 -3.18 6.61 5.76
CA ALA A 55 -3.31 5.19 6.06
C ALA A 55 -1.99 4.60 6.61
N LEU A 56 -0.84 4.97 6.06
CA LEU A 56 0.47 4.56 6.56
C LEU A 56 0.73 5.10 7.98
N ASP A 57 0.39 6.38 8.22
CA ASP A 57 0.56 7.03 9.53
C ASP A 57 -0.32 6.39 10.61
N ASP A 58 -1.52 5.92 10.22
CA ASP A 58 -2.44 5.16 11.06
C ASP A 58 -2.04 3.68 11.25
N GLY A 59 -0.91 3.26 10.65
CA GLY A 59 -0.34 1.93 10.81
C GLY A 59 -0.96 0.85 9.91
N VAL A 60 -1.67 1.25 8.84
CA VAL A 60 -2.09 0.31 7.79
C VAL A 60 -0.84 -0.29 7.14
N GLU A 61 -0.91 -1.58 6.87
CA GLU A 61 0.23 -2.32 6.34
C GLU A 61 0.60 -1.81 4.92
N PRO A 62 1.89 -1.51 4.63
CA PRO A 62 2.27 -0.85 3.38
C PRO A 62 1.86 -1.61 2.12
N ARG A 63 1.85 -2.94 2.14
CA ARG A 63 1.40 -3.72 0.97
C ARG A 63 -0.09 -3.52 0.71
N ALA A 64 -0.91 -3.51 1.76
CA ALA A 64 -2.33 -3.19 1.63
C ALA A 64 -2.54 -1.78 1.06
N VAL A 65 -1.77 -0.79 1.55
CA VAL A 65 -1.79 0.59 1.01
C VAL A 65 -1.41 0.61 -0.46
N TRP A 66 -0.32 -0.06 -0.85
CA TRP A 66 0.14 -0.12 -2.23
C TRP A 66 -0.89 -0.74 -3.18
N HIS A 67 -1.50 -1.86 -2.78
CA HIS A 67 -2.52 -2.51 -3.59
C HIS A 67 -3.78 -1.66 -3.74
N ALA A 68 -4.29 -1.06 -2.65
CA ALA A 68 -5.44 -0.17 -2.71
C ALA A 68 -5.18 1.06 -3.60
N LEU A 69 -3.98 1.64 -3.49
CA LEU A 69 -3.56 2.75 -4.35
C LEU A 69 -3.48 2.33 -5.82
N CYS A 70 -2.92 1.15 -6.11
CA CYS A 70 -2.86 0.60 -7.46
C CYS A 70 -4.24 0.29 -8.04
N ASP A 71 -5.19 -0.15 -7.21
CA ASP A 71 -6.56 -0.40 -7.63
C ASP A 71 -7.27 0.90 -8.00
N GLU A 72 -7.11 1.96 -7.18
CA GLU A 72 -7.66 3.30 -7.46
C GLU A 72 -7.08 3.93 -8.73
N LEU A 73 -5.80 3.73 -8.99
CA LEU A 73 -5.08 4.24 -10.17
C LEU A 73 -5.18 3.32 -11.39
N GLU A 74 -5.93 2.22 -11.29
CA GLU A 74 -6.07 1.20 -12.33
C GLU A 74 -4.72 0.67 -12.87
N VAL A 75 -3.71 0.56 -11.99
CA VAL A 75 -2.39 0.04 -12.34
C VAL A 75 -2.50 -1.47 -12.63
N PRO A 76 -2.13 -1.92 -13.84
CA PRO A 76 -2.16 -3.34 -14.21
C PRO A 76 -1.27 -4.19 -13.29
N ALA A 77 -1.70 -5.41 -12.98
CA ALA A 77 -1.04 -6.29 -12.01
C ALA A 77 0.44 -6.55 -12.35
N GLU A 78 0.77 -6.59 -13.63
CA GLU A 78 2.12 -6.82 -14.16
C GLU A 78 3.08 -5.68 -13.83
N ARG A 79 2.55 -4.45 -13.64
CA ARG A 79 3.35 -3.26 -13.34
C ARG A 79 3.51 -2.99 -11.84
N ARG A 80 2.68 -3.61 -10.99
CA ARG A 80 2.67 -3.34 -9.54
C ARG A 80 3.97 -3.77 -8.82
N TRP A 81 4.80 -4.56 -9.49
CA TRP A 81 6.06 -5.10 -8.97
C TRP A 81 7.31 -4.40 -9.53
N GLY A 82 7.13 -3.28 -10.25
CA GLY A 82 8.23 -2.58 -10.90
C GLY A 82 8.75 -3.34 -12.12
N ALA A 83 9.99 -3.06 -12.53
CA ALA A 83 10.62 -3.67 -13.71
C ALA A 83 11.11 -5.12 -13.50
N ASP A 84 10.97 -5.67 -12.28
CA ASP A 84 11.34 -7.05 -11.97
C ASP A 84 10.09 -7.92 -11.78
N GLU A 85 9.70 -8.65 -12.83
CA GLU A 85 8.65 -9.69 -12.80
C GLU A 85 8.95 -10.81 -11.77
N ARG A 86 10.16 -10.87 -11.18
CA ARG A 86 10.57 -11.90 -10.21
C ARG A 86 10.53 -11.41 -8.75
N ARG A 87 9.99 -10.22 -8.45
CA ARG A 87 9.70 -9.81 -7.06
C ARG A 87 8.33 -10.42 -6.68
N PRO A 88 8.28 -11.61 -6.07
CA PRO A 88 7.01 -12.28 -5.83
C PRO A 88 6.31 -11.52 -4.72
N ALA A 89 5.01 -11.31 -4.92
CA ALA A 89 4.03 -10.91 -3.94
C ALA A 89 3.86 -11.96 -2.81
N GLU A 90 4.92 -12.57 -2.31
CA GLU A 90 4.83 -13.67 -1.36
C GLU A 90 5.31 -13.17 0.01
N PRO A 91 4.56 -13.42 1.10
CA PRO A 91 5.13 -13.24 2.42
C PRO A 91 6.33 -14.16 2.49
N ARG A 92 7.52 -13.63 2.80
CA ARG A 92 8.75 -14.41 2.99
C ARG A 92 8.55 -15.38 4.17
N ALA A 93 7.83 -16.46 3.92
CA ALA A 93 7.72 -17.61 4.77
C ALA A 93 9.08 -18.32 4.75
N ALA A 94 9.59 -18.57 5.95
CA ALA A 94 10.69 -19.48 6.26
C ALA A 94 11.96 -19.34 5.41
N ARG A 95 12.96 -18.62 5.95
CA ARG A 95 14.34 -19.12 5.86
C ARG A 95 14.89 -19.29 7.28
N ARG A 96 15.45 -20.48 7.45
CA ARG A 96 15.88 -21.19 8.65
C ARG A 96 17.08 -20.54 9.34
#